data_AF-A0A059ARK5-F1
#
_entry.id   AF-A0A059ARK5-F1
#
_cell.length_a   1.000
_cell.length_b   1.000
_cell.length_c   1.000
_cell.angle_alpha   90.00
_cell.angle_beta   90.00
_cell.angle_gamma   90.00
#
_symmetry.space_group_name_H-M   'P 1'
#
loop_
_entity.id
_entity.type
_entity.pdbx_description
1 polymer ?
#
loop_
_entity_poly.entity_id
_entity_poly.type
_entity_poly.pdbx_seq_one_letter_code
_entity_poly.pdbx_strand_id
1 'polypeptide(L)'
;MASDSDVTIPSKIKAWVYAERGNPVDVLKLVPDVGVPEIKEDQVLVKAVAAALNPVDFKRALGFFKHTDSLPPIVPGYDVAGVVVKVGDQAKKFKVGDEVYGDIIEKAVDHPKQHGTLAEYTAVEERLLALKPKNLSFVEAASLPLAIETAYEGLERAGFSPGKSILVLGGAGGVGSLVIQLAKEVFASLKPLRFPWPLKLLMKASRGLAFRLANPSSFWVAPAVSVPS
;
A
#
# COMPACT_ATOMS: atom_id res chain seq x y z
N MET A 1 22.98 9.34 -24.19
CA MET A 1 21.64 9.69 -23.70
C MET A 1 20.71 8.63 -24.24
N ALA A 2 20.11 7.80 -23.39
CA ALA A 2 19.10 6.85 -23.85
C ALA A 2 17.83 7.65 -24.17
N SER A 3 17.22 7.41 -25.32
CA SER A 3 15.98 8.06 -25.73
C SER A 3 14.88 7.77 -24.71
N ASP A 4 14.10 8.79 -24.35
CA ASP A 4 12.74 8.56 -23.88
C ASP A 4 12.05 7.67 -24.90
N SER A 5 11.69 6.45 -24.51
CA SER A 5 10.77 5.66 -25.30
C SER A 5 9.42 6.36 -25.24
N ASP A 6 8.81 6.63 -26.39
CA ASP A 6 7.50 7.29 -26.48
C ASP A 6 6.40 6.47 -25.80
N VAL A 7 6.29 6.58 -24.49
CA VAL A 7 5.19 6.01 -23.71
C VAL A 7 3.98 6.88 -23.96
N THR A 8 3.21 6.54 -25.01
CA THR A 8 1.94 7.20 -25.30
C THR A 8 0.96 6.95 -24.16
N ILE A 9 0.79 7.94 -23.29
CA ILE A 9 -0.21 7.94 -22.22
C ILE A 9 -1.58 8.20 -22.87
N PRO A 10 -2.57 7.30 -22.71
CA PRO A 10 -3.90 7.52 -23.27
C PRO A 10 -4.65 8.64 -22.52
N SER A 11 -5.64 9.27 -23.16
CA SER A 11 -6.51 10.23 -22.47
C SER A 11 -7.60 9.58 -21.61
N LYS A 12 -7.89 8.29 -21.88
CA LYS A 12 -8.96 7.49 -21.26
C LYS A 12 -8.45 6.10 -20.89
N ILE A 13 -8.89 5.60 -19.74
CA ILE A 13 -8.46 4.33 -19.15
C ILE A 13 -9.63 3.58 -18.50
N LYS A 14 -9.43 2.28 -18.33
CA LYS A 14 -10.30 1.42 -17.55
C LYS A 14 -9.99 1.56 -16.07
N ALA A 15 -11.03 1.66 -15.25
CA ALA A 15 -10.92 1.59 -13.80
C ALA A 15 -12.16 0.95 -13.18
N TRP A 16 -12.00 0.30 -12.03
CA TRP A 16 -13.12 -0.01 -11.16
C TRP A 16 -13.53 1.25 -10.40
N VAL A 17 -14.82 1.56 -10.41
CA VAL A 17 -15.39 2.77 -9.79
C VAL A 17 -16.63 2.39 -8.99
N TYR A 18 -16.82 3.01 -7.83
CA TYR A 18 -18.14 3.07 -7.19
C TYR A 18 -18.65 4.51 -7.18
N ALA A 19 -19.83 4.72 -7.75
CA ALA A 19 -20.49 6.03 -7.84
C ALA A 19 -21.30 6.37 -6.58
N GLU A 20 -21.55 5.38 -5.71
CA GLU A 20 -22.22 5.52 -4.42
C GLU A 20 -21.62 4.54 -3.41
N ARG A 21 -21.90 4.74 -2.12
CA ARG A 21 -21.41 3.86 -1.05
C ARG A 21 -22.36 2.69 -0.83
N GLY A 22 -21.82 1.50 -0.65
CA GLY A 22 -22.57 0.27 -0.46
C GLY A 22 -21.66 -0.96 -0.42
N ASN A 23 -22.27 -2.15 -0.49
CA ASN A 23 -21.54 -3.40 -0.62
C ASN A 23 -20.82 -3.42 -1.99
N PRO A 24 -19.50 -3.68 -2.07
CA PRO A 24 -18.76 -3.68 -3.33
C PRO A 24 -19.36 -4.56 -4.44
N VAL A 25 -20.02 -5.67 -4.09
CA VAL A 25 -20.71 -6.55 -5.05
C VAL A 25 -21.78 -5.78 -5.85
N ASP A 26 -22.47 -4.86 -5.18
CA ASP A 26 -23.59 -4.10 -5.74
C ASP A 26 -23.10 -2.80 -6.41
N VAL A 27 -22.17 -2.06 -5.78
CA VAL A 27 -21.81 -0.70 -6.21
C VAL A 27 -20.56 -0.60 -7.10
N LEU A 28 -19.67 -1.58 -7.09
CA LEU A 28 -18.42 -1.52 -7.84
C LEU A 28 -18.65 -1.94 -9.31
N LYS A 29 -18.29 -1.07 -10.26
CA LYS A 29 -18.46 -1.29 -11.71
C LYS A 29 -17.15 -1.00 -12.45
N LEU A 30 -16.88 -1.77 -13.50
CA LEU A 30 -15.79 -1.48 -14.42
C LEU A 30 -16.24 -0.38 -15.39
N VAL A 31 -15.59 0.78 -15.31
CA VAL A 31 -15.83 1.94 -16.20
C VAL A 31 -14.70 1.98 -17.24
N PRO A 32 -15.00 1.98 -18.55
CA PRO A 32 -13.99 1.84 -19.60
C PRO A 32 -13.30 3.15 -20.00
N ASP A 33 -13.85 4.30 -19.59
CA ASP A 33 -13.51 5.63 -20.10
C ASP A 33 -13.28 6.67 -18.98
N VAL A 34 -12.62 6.27 -17.89
CA VAL A 34 -12.16 7.19 -16.85
C VAL A 34 -10.98 8.03 -17.40
N GLY A 35 -10.91 9.31 -17.05
CA GLY A 35 -9.75 10.15 -17.43
C GLY A 35 -8.48 9.70 -16.71
N VAL A 36 -7.33 9.75 -17.38
CA VAL A 36 -6.04 9.55 -16.70
C VAL A 36 -5.82 10.66 -15.67
N PRO A 37 -5.40 10.34 -14.44
CA PRO A 37 -5.15 11.37 -13.42
C PRO A 37 -3.93 12.20 -13.81
N GLU A 38 -4.09 13.53 -13.79
CA GLU A 38 -2.94 14.44 -13.86
C GLU A 38 -2.10 14.37 -12.59
N ILE A 39 -0.79 14.48 -12.76
CA ILE A 39 0.18 14.43 -11.66
C ILE A 39 0.53 15.83 -11.17
N LYS A 40 0.74 15.95 -9.86
CA LYS A 40 1.38 17.11 -9.24
C LYS A 40 2.90 17.05 -9.40
N GLU A 41 3.56 18.16 -9.07
CA GLU A 41 5.01 18.30 -9.16
C GLU A 41 5.78 17.26 -8.31
N ASP A 42 5.27 16.84 -7.14
CA ASP A 42 5.88 15.83 -6.26
C ASP A 42 5.44 14.38 -6.57
N GLN A 43 4.72 14.17 -7.67
CA GLN A 43 4.12 12.89 -8.03
C GLN A 43 4.76 12.25 -9.26
N VAL A 44 4.51 10.95 -9.41
CA VAL A 44 4.76 10.17 -10.63
C VAL A 44 3.44 9.54 -11.10
N LEU A 45 3.30 9.35 -12.42
CA LEU A 45 2.23 8.55 -12.98
C LEU A 45 2.75 7.12 -13.12
N VAL A 46 2.08 6.18 -12.47
CA VAL A 46 2.40 4.75 -12.54
C VAL A 46 1.39 4.06 -13.43
N LYS A 47 1.86 3.36 -14.47
CA LYS A 47 1.07 2.37 -15.19
C LYS A 47 1.01 1.11 -14.32
N ALA A 48 -0.17 0.79 -13.80
CA ALA A 48 -0.35 -0.34 -12.90
C ALA A 48 -0.18 -1.67 -13.67
N VAL A 49 0.55 -2.60 -13.06
CA VAL A 49 0.68 -4.00 -13.54
C VAL A 49 -0.04 -4.95 -12.60
N ALA A 50 0.02 -4.68 -11.30
CA ALA A 50 -0.75 -5.36 -10.27
C ALA A 50 -1.18 -4.38 -9.17
N ALA A 51 -2.27 -4.72 -8.47
CA ALA A 51 -2.77 -4.04 -7.29
C ALA A 51 -3.28 -5.09 -6.30
N ALA A 52 -3.21 -4.81 -5.01
CA ALA A 52 -3.74 -5.70 -3.97
C ALA A 52 -4.97 -5.09 -3.27
N LEU A 53 -5.83 -5.97 -2.78
CA LEU A 53 -7.04 -5.61 -2.03
C LEU A 53 -6.78 -5.75 -0.54
N ASN A 54 -7.16 -4.73 0.22
CA ASN A 54 -7.06 -4.70 1.66
C ASN A 54 -8.45 -4.58 2.32
N PRO A 55 -8.59 -4.96 3.60
CA PRO A 55 -9.84 -4.76 4.31
C PRO A 55 -10.30 -3.30 4.42
N VAL A 56 -9.41 -2.33 4.17
CA VAL A 56 -9.78 -0.90 4.11
C VAL A 56 -10.62 -0.57 2.87
N ASP A 57 -10.39 -1.22 1.72
CA ASP A 57 -11.10 -0.94 0.46
C ASP A 57 -12.61 -1.18 0.60
N PHE A 58 -13.00 -2.37 1.09
CA PHE A 58 -14.43 -2.67 1.26
C PHE A 58 -15.06 -1.87 2.41
N LYS A 59 -14.31 -1.57 3.49
CA LYS A 59 -14.79 -0.70 4.58
C LYS A 59 -15.01 0.74 4.12
N ARG A 60 -14.19 1.23 3.18
CA ARG A 60 -14.34 2.53 2.52
C ARG A 60 -15.60 2.57 1.66
N ALA A 61 -15.79 1.55 0.81
CA ALA A 61 -16.99 1.41 -0.03
C ALA A 61 -18.28 1.34 0.82
N LEU A 62 -18.28 0.60 1.93
CA LEU A 62 -19.37 0.56 2.92
C LEU A 62 -19.56 1.88 3.71
N GLY A 63 -18.66 2.85 3.56
CA GLY A 63 -18.78 4.18 4.17
C GLY A 63 -18.40 4.26 5.65
N PHE A 64 -17.60 3.32 6.19
CA PHE A 64 -17.27 3.25 7.62
C PHE A 64 -16.58 4.52 8.15
N PHE A 65 -15.91 5.28 7.29
CA PHE A 65 -15.26 6.56 7.60
C PHE A 65 -15.68 7.68 6.62
N LYS A 66 -16.93 7.63 6.12
CA LYS A 66 -17.48 8.58 5.13
C LYS A 66 -17.38 10.08 5.49
N HIS A 67 -17.17 10.41 6.77
CA HIS A 67 -17.08 11.77 7.27
C HIS A 67 -15.70 12.41 7.07
N THR A 68 -14.67 11.59 6.79
CA THR A 68 -13.28 11.99 6.53
C THR A 68 -12.79 11.47 5.18
N ASP A 69 -13.70 11.13 4.27
CA ASP A 69 -13.43 10.52 2.97
C ASP A 69 -13.91 11.44 1.84
N SER A 70 -13.33 11.29 0.64
CA SER A 70 -13.79 11.97 -0.57
C SER A 70 -15.26 11.63 -0.87
N LEU A 71 -15.95 12.48 -1.62
CA LEU A 71 -17.25 12.10 -2.18
C LEU A 71 -17.05 11.17 -3.39
N PRO A 72 -17.93 10.17 -3.60
CA PRO A 72 -18.01 9.42 -4.85
C PRO A 72 -18.19 10.34 -6.08
N PRO A 73 -17.77 9.92 -7.28
CA PRO A 73 -17.24 8.60 -7.63
C PRO A 73 -15.81 8.37 -7.12
N ILE A 74 -15.48 7.16 -6.66
CA ILE A 74 -14.14 6.77 -6.18
C ILE A 74 -13.64 5.55 -6.95
N VAL A 75 -12.37 5.57 -7.33
CA VAL A 75 -11.59 4.38 -7.72
C VAL A 75 -10.95 3.81 -6.45
N PRO A 76 -11.24 2.55 -6.04
CA PRO A 76 -10.60 1.93 -4.87
C PRO A 76 -9.19 1.42 -5.16
N GLY A 77 -8.55 0.80 -4.16
CA GLY A 77 -7.20 0.25 -4.23
C GLY A 77 -6.17 1.18 -3.58
N TYR A 78 -5.36 0.61 -2.70
CA TYR A 78 -4.31 1.29 -1.93
C TYR A 78 -2.92 0.85 -2.41
N ASP A 79 -2.71 -0.47 -2.52
CA ASP A 79 -1.43 -1.03 -2.98
C ASP A 79 -1.35 -1.07 -4.51
N VAL A 80 -0.18 -0.72 -5.07
CA VAL A 80 0.16 -0.88 -6.48
C VAL A 80 1.57 -1.45 -6.65
N ALA A 81 1.78 -2.20 -7.72
CA ALA A 81 3.09 -2.34 -8.36
C ALA A 81 2.95 -2.10 -9.87
N GLY A 82 3.89 -1.35 -10.45
CA GLY A 82 3.80 -0.92 -11.83
C GLY A 82 5.05 -0.21 -12.33
N VAL A 83 4.93 0.48 -13.47
CA VAL A 83 6.04 1.16 -14.13
C VAL A 83 5.77 2.66 -14.19
N VAL A 84 6.76 3.48 -13.84
CA VAL A 84 6.68 4.94 -13.95
C VAL A 84 6.64 5.36 -15.43
N VAL A 85 5.65 6.16 -15.81
CA VAL A 85 5.43 6.63 -17.20
C VAL A 85 5.47 8.16 -17.36
N LYS A 86 5.33 8.92 -16.27
CA LYS A 86 5.47 10.39 -16.22
C LYS A 86 6.02 10.75 -14.84
N VAL A 87 6.86 11.78 -14.75
CA VAL A 87 7.48 12.26 -13.50
C VAL A 87 7.21 13.76 -13.40
N GLY A 88 6.78 14.23 -12.22
CA GLY A 88 6.56 15.65 -11.95
C GLY A 88 7.86 16.41 -11.70
N ASP A 89 7.84 17.72 -11.92
CA ASP A 89 9.04 18.57 -11.92
C ASP A 89 9.79 18.63 -10.58
N GLN A 90 9.15 18.27 -9.46
CA GLN A 90 9.79 18.17 -8.14
C GLN A 90 10.09 16.73 -7.69
N ALA A 91 9.56 15.70 -8.37
CA ALA A 91 9.98 14.33 -8.15
C ALA A 91 11.41 14.09 -8.66
N LYS A 92 12.24 13.43 -7.84
CA LYS A 92 13.69 13.21 -8.06
C LYS A 92 14.15 11.78 -7.79
N LYS A 93 13.36 10.96 -7.11
CA LYS A 93 13.75 9.56 -6.78
C LYS A 93 13.62 8.58 -7.94
N PHE A 94 12.74 8.87 -8.90
CA PHE A 94 12.37 7.95 -9.98
C PHE A 94 12.47 8.64 -11.35
N LYS A 95 12.62 7.81 -12.39
CA LYS A 95 12.55 8.20 -13.80
C LYS A 95 11.54 7.32 -14.54
N VAL A 96 11.15 7.73 -15.74
CA VAL A 96 10.35 6.90 -16.66
C VAL A 96 11.04 5.54 -16.88
N GLY A 97 10.25 4.47 -16.85
CA GLY A 97 10.72 3.09 -16.95
C GLY A 97 11.12 2.42 -15.64
N ASP A 98 11.15 3.12 -14.49
CA ASP A 98 11.40 2.48 -13.20
C ASP A 98 10.22 1.59 -12.78
N GLU A 99 10.52 0.35 -12.39
CA GLU A 99 9.56 -0.54 -11.72
C GLU A 99 9.42 -0.12 -10.25
N VAL A 100 8.20 0.16 -9.81
CA VAL A 100 7.89 0.70 -8.48
C VAL A 100 6.74 -0.04 -7.82
N TYR A 101 6.67 0.05 -6.49
CA TYR A 101 5.56 -0.47 -5.69
C TYR A 101 5.36 0.37 -4.40
N GLY A 102 4.16 0.35 -3.82
CA GLY A 102 3.84 1.08 -2.57
C GLY A 102 2.34 1.16 -2.25
N ASP A 103 2.01 1.57 -1.01
CA ASP A 103 0.67 2.00 -0.61
C ASP A 103 0.54 3.48 -0.95
N ILE A 104 -0.38 3.82 -1.86
CA ILE A 104 -0.53 5.18 -2.36
C ILE A 104 -1.30 6.10 -1.41
N ILE A 105 -1.66 5.65 -0.20
CA ILE A 105 -2.52 6.38 0.74
C ILE A 105 -1.82 6.61 2.09
N GLU A 106 -1.10 7.74 2.20
CA GLU A 106 -0.37 8.18 3.42
C GLU A 106 -1.21 8.15 4.71
N LYS A 107 -2.53 8.38 4.61
CA LYS A 107 -3.47 8.37 5.73
C LYS A 107 -4.72 7.56 5.39
N ALA A 108 -4.75 6.30 5.80
CA ALA A 108 -5.73 5.34 5.30
C ALA A 108 -7.22 5.69 5.52
N VAL A 109 -7.54 6.53 6.52
CA VAL A 109 -8.93 6.89 6.88
C VAL A 109 -9.15 8.41 7.06
N ASP A 110 -8.14 9.23 6.73
CA ASP A 110 -8.18 10.70 6.86
C ASP A 110 -7.81 11.34 5.53
N HIS A 111 -8.84 11.70 4.76
CA HIS A 111 -8.79 12.24 3.40
C HIS A 111 -8.02 11.37 2.38
N PRO A 112 -8.29 10.06 2.28
CA PRO A 112 -7.65 9.19 1.29
C PRO A 112 -8.02 9.59 -0.15
N LYS A 113 -7.10 9.37 -1.10
CA LYS A 113 -7.25 9.75 -2.52
C LYS A 113 -8.56 9.23 -3.13
N GLN A 114 -9.18 10.04 -3.98
CA GLN A 114 -10.36 9.65 -4.78
C GLN A 114 -9.99 8.69 -5.93
N HIS A 115 -8.76 8.77 -6.42
CA HIS A 115 -8.21 7.90 -7.47
C HIS A 115 -7.22 6.90 -6.86
N GLY A 116 -7.67 5.67 -6.64
CA GLY A 116 -6.90 4.55 -6.10
C GLY A 116 -6.10 3.77 -7.16
N THR A 117 -5.82 2.50 -6.87
CA THR A 117 -4.95 1.62 -7.66
C THR A 117 -5.67 0.60 -8.55
N LEU A 118 -6.99 0.43 -8.43
CA LEU A 118 -7.79 -0.42 -9.33
C LEU A 118 -8.12 0.29 -10.67
N ALA A 119 -7.09 0.86 -11.30
CA ALA A 119 -7.12 1.55 -12.59
C ALA A 119 -5.84 1.23 -13.38
N GLU A 120 -5.88 1.35 -14.71
CA GLU A 120 -4.69 1.10 -15.54
C GLU A 120 -3.52 2.08 -15.25
N TYR A 121 -3.82 3.27 -14.74
CA TYR A 121 -2.83 4.28 -14.32
C TYR A 121 -3.26 4.97 -13.04
N THR A 122 -2.31 5.31 -12.17
CA THR A 122 -2.55 6.03 -10.91
C THR A 122 -1.45 7.04 -10.59
N ALA A 123 -1.81 8.13 -9.91
CA ALA A 123 -0.92 9.26 -9.58
C ALA A 123 -0.50 9.21 -8.11
N VAL A 124 0.81 9.10 -7.86
CA VAL A 124 1.37 8.76 -6.55
C VAL A 124 2.51 9.71 -6.19
N GLU A 125 2.52 10.24 -4.96
CA GLU A 125 3.63 11.05 -4.45
C GLU A 125 4.90 10.19 -4.37
N GLU A 126 6.04 10.71 -4.83
CA GLU A 126 7.30 9.95 -4.89
C GLU A 126 7.85 9.57 -3.49
N ARG A 127 7.24 10.04 -2.40
CA ARG A 127 7.52 9.51 -1.06
C ARG A 127 6.92 8.11 -0.87
N LEU A 128 5.70 7.86 -1.34
CA LEU A 128 4.91 6.65 -1.06
C LEU A 128 5.31 5.42 -1.88
N LEU A 129 6.38 5.52 -2.69
CA LEU A 129 6.86 4.44 -3.54
C LEU A 129 8.29 4.05 -3.17
N ALA A 130 8.60 2.78 -3.43
CA ALA A 130 9.95 2.27 -3.53
C ALA A 130 10.16 1.56 -4.88
N LEU A 131 11.42 1.37 -5.28
CA LEU A 131 11.75 0.52 -6.42
C LEU A 131 11.33 -0.93 -6.13
N LYS A 132 10.67 -1.58 -7.10
CA LYS A 132 10.29 -2.99 -6.99
C LYS A 132 11.57 -3.85 -6.85
N PRO A 133 11.63 -4.77 -5.87
CA PRO A 133 12.72 -5.75 -5.80
C PRO A 133 12.79 -6.57 -7.11
N LYS A 134 14.00 -6.73 -7.66
CA LYS A 134 14.21 -7.42 -8.95
C LYS A 134 13.85 -8.91 -8.92
N ASN A 135 13.86 -9.51 -7.72
CA ASN A 135 13.53 -10.91 -7.48
C ASN A 135 12.04 -11.16 -7.20
N LEU A 136 11.19 -10.12 -7.22
CA LEU A 136 9.75 -10.24 -7.07
C LEU A 136 9.05 -9.90 -8.38
N SER A 137 8.02 -10.68 -8.71
CA SER A 137 7.02 -10.31 -9.72
C SER A 137 6.23 -9.06 -9.27
N PHE A 138 5.53 -8.44 -10.21
CA PHE A 138 4.62 -7.34 -9.88
C PHE A 138 3.49 -7.76 -8.93
N VAL A 139 2.99 -8.99 -9.03
CA VAL A 139 1.93 -9.51 -8.16
C VAL A 139 2.43 -9.67 -6.72
N GLU A 140 3.59 -10.29 -6.55
CA GLU A 140 4.21 -10.43 -5.22
C GLU A 140 4.54 -9.06 -4.62
N ALA A 141 5.11 -8.14 -5.41
CA ALA A 141 5.39 -6.78 -4.96
C ALA A 141 4.13 -6.03 -4.54
N ALA A 142 3.05 -6.06 -5.35
CA ALA A 142 1.79 -5.40 -5.02
C ALA A 142 1.13 -5.97 -3.76
N SER A 143 1.38 -7.24 -3.39
CA SER A 143 0.78 -7.87 -2.21
C SER A 143 1.36 -7.39 -0.86
N LEU A 144 2.41 -6.56 -0.87
CA LEU A 144 3.19 -6.23 0.32
C LEU A 144 2.88 -4.90 1.03
N PRO A 145 2.73 -3.72 0.38
CA PRO A 145 3.03 -2.44 1.03
C PRO A 145 2.20 -2.14 2.29
N LEU A 146 0.88 -1.96 2.18
CA LEU A 146 0.03 -1.66 3.34
C LEU A 146 0.21 -2.71 4.44
N ALA A 147 0.26 -3.99 4.06
CA ALA A 147 0.35 -5.10 5.00
C ALA A 147 1.70 -5.18 5.74
N ILE A 148 2.83 -4.96 5.05
CA ILE A 148 4.18 -5.03 5.62
C ILE A 148 4.49 -3.79 6.46
N GLU A 149 4.03 -2.62 6.02
CA GLU A 149 4.19 -1.36 6.75
C GLU A 149 3.35 -1.36 8.03
N THR A 150 2.10 -1.84 7.97
CA THR A 150 1.26 -2.05 9.16
C THR A 150 1.89 -3.07 10.13
N ALA A 151 2.44 -4.17 9.62
CA ALA A 151 3.09 -5.19 10.44
C ALA A 151 4.34 -4.63 11.15
N TYR A 152 5.17 -3.86 10.42
CA TYR A 152 6.37 -3.24 10.97
C TYR A 152 6.04 -2.16 12.01
N GLU A 153 5.12 -1.24 11.70
CA GLU A 153 4.73 -0.18 12.63
C GLU A 153 4.09 -0.77 13.91
N GLY A 154 3.32 -1.86 13.79
CA GLY A 154 2.80 -2.60 14.93
C GLY A 154 3.90 -3.13 15.84
N LEU A 155 4.98 -3.69 15.27
CA LEU A 155 6.15 -4.18 16.02
C LEU A 155 6.96 -3.05 16.68
N GLU A 156 7.18 -1.92 15.99
CA GLU A 156 7.82 -0.74 16.59
C GLU A 156 6.99 -0.17 17.75
N ARG A 157 5.67 -0.03 17.57
CA ARG A 157 4.75 0.49 18.61
C ARG A 157 4.61 -0.44 19.81
N ALA A 158 4.71 -1.76 19.61
CA ALA A 158 4.78 -2.74 20.69
C ALA A 158 6.15 -2.75 21.42
N GLY A 159 7.15 -2.02 20.89
CA GLY A 159 8.52 -2.04 21.42
C GLY A 159 9.16 -3.43 21.34
N PHE A 160 8.84 -4.19 20.29
CA PHE A 160 9.39 -5.53 20.10
C PHE A 160 10.91 -5.47 19.85
N SER A 161 11.65 -6.47 20.35
CA SER A 161 13.11 -6.50 20.33
C SER A 161 13.60 -7.95 20.45
N PRO A 162 14.88 -8.28 20.12
CA PRO A 162 15.43 -9.61 20.33
C PRO A 162 15.22 -10.09 21.77
N GLY A 163 15.01 -11.40 21.93
CA GLY A 163 14.78 -12.05 23.24
C GLY A 163 13.39 -11.86 23.84
N LYS A 164 12.49 -11.07 23.21
CA LYS A 164 11.07 -10.99 23.60
C LYS A 164 10.24 -12.04 22.86
N SER A 165 9.23 -12.57 23.53
CA SER A 165 8.12 -13.29 22.90
C SER A 165 7.02 -12.34 22.43
N ILE A 166 6.25 -12.74 21.41
CA ILE A 166 5.08 -12.00 20.90
C ILE A 166 3.94 -12.96 20.59
N LEU A 167 2.71 -12.55 20.90
CA LEU A 167 1.48 -13.24 20.49
C LEU A 167 0.88 -12.53 19.27
N VAL A 168 0.70 -13.26 18.17
CA VAL A 168 0.12 -12.72 16.93
C VAL A 168 -1.30 -13.25 16.75
N LEU A 169 -2.30 -12.41 17.03
CA LEU A 169 -3.70 -12.72 16.76
C LEU A 169 -3.97 -12.58 15.25
N GLY A 170 -4.56 -13.62 14.64
CA GLY A 170 -4.81 -13.63 13.19
C GLY A 170 -3.56 -13.86 12.32
N GLY A 171 -2.56 -14.59 12.83
CA GLY A 171 -1.26 -14.83 12.17
C GLY A 171 -1.28 -15.40 10.75
N ALA A 172 -2.40 -15.97 10.29
CA ALA A 172 -2.56 -16.46 8.91
C ALA A 172 -3.03 -15.38 7.90
N GLY A 173 -3.40 -14.18 8.36
CA GLY A 173 -3.80 -13.08 7.48
C GLY A 173 -2.60 -12.34 6.87
N GLY A 174 -2.86 -11.45 5.90
CA GLY A 174 -1.81 -10.66 5.21
C GLY A 174 -0.87 -9.93 6.19
N VAL A 175 -1.42 -9.10 7.08
CA VAL A 175 -0.62 -8.42 8.12
C VAL A 175 0.00 -9.44 9.10
N GLY A 176 -0.79 -10.40 9.60
CA GLY A 176 -0.35 -11.34 10.65
C GLY A 176 0.85 -12.21 10.24
N SER A 177 0.84 -12.70 8.99
CA SER A 177 1.93 -13.52 8.45
C SER A 177 3.22 -12.71 8.25
N LEU A 178 3.10 -11.41 7.95
CA LEU A 178 4.23 -10.49 7.86
C LEU A 178 4.75 -10.09 9.26
N VAL A 179 3.89 -9.95 10.27
CA VAL A 179 4.33 -9.75 11.67
C VAL A 179 5.20 -10.92 12.13
N ILE A 180 4.80 -12.17 11.84
CA ILE A 180 5.58 -13.38 12.20
C ILE A 180 6.96 -13.36 11.51
N GLN A 181 7.00 -13.07 10.20
CA GLN A 181 8.25 -13.03 9.43
C GLN A 181 9.17 -11.88 9.89
N LEU A 182 8.64 -10.67 10.07
CA LEU A 182 9.41 -9.52 10.55
C LEU A 182 9.93 -9.73 11.98
N ALA A 183 9.13 -10.29 12.89
CA ALA A 183 9.55 -10.60 14.25
C ALA A 183 10.75 -11.57 14.26
N LYS A 184 10.67 -12.64 13.46
CA LYS A 184 11.68 -13.71 13.40
C LYS A 184 12.94 -13.32 12.63
N GLU A 185 12.81 -12.76 11.43
CA GLU A 185 13.95 -12.58 10.51
C GLU A 185 14.58 -11.18 10.60
N VAL A 186 13.80 -10.14 10.97
CA VAL A 186 14.28 -8.75 11.06
C VAL A 186 14.52 -8.33 12.51
N PHE A 187 13.51 -8.39 13.37
CA PHE A 187 13.64 -7.87 14.74
C PHE A 187 14.46 -8.76 15.66
N ALA A 188 14.46 -10.10 15.50
CA ALA A 188 15.33 -10.96 16.30
C ALA A 188 16.81 -10.95 15.83
N SER A 189 17.07 -10.69 14.54
CA SER A 189 18.43 -10.57 14.00
C SER A 189 19.08 -9.21 14.29
N LEU A 190 18.27 -8.16 14.48
CA LEU A 190 18.70 -6.85 14.98
C LEU A 190 19.17 -6.90 16.44
N LYS A 191 20.38 -7.41 16.68
CA LYS A 191 21.16 -7.08 17.90
C LYS A 191 21.08 -5.56 18.15
N PRO A 192 21.19 -5.07 19.41
CA PRO A 192 20.98 -3.65 19.75
C PRO A 192 21.99 -2.63 19.16
N LEU A 193 22.73 -2.97 18.11
CA LEU A 193 23.49 -2.05 17.27
C LEU A 193 22.65 -1.51 16.11
N ARG A 194 22.26 -0.24 16.27
CA ARG A 194 21.83 0.74 15.26
C ARG A 194 22.51 0.53 13.87
N PHE A 195 21.76 0.06 12.87
CA PHE A 195 22.25 -0.09 11.48
C PHE A 195 21.35 0.66 10.44
N PRO A 196 21.91 1.09 9.29
CA PRO A 196 21.16 1.71 8.19
C PRO A 196 20.95 0.75 6.99
N TRP A 197 20.00 0.96 6.06
CA TRP A 197 18.86 1.91 6.00
C TRP A 197 17.62 1.47 5.16
N PRO A 198 17.63 0.54 4.16
CA PRO A 198 16.61 0.48 3.09
C PRO A 198 15.14 0.53 3.55
N LEU A 199 14.80 -0.30 4.55
CA LEU A 199 13.42 -0.41 5.05
C LEU A 199 12.91 0.95 5.60
N LYS A 200 13.80 1.75 6.22
CA LYS A 200 13.47 3.08 6.75
C LYS A 200 13.18 4.13 5.68
N LEU A 201 13.44 3.86 4.39
CA LEU A 201 13.05 4.77 3.32
C LEU A 201 11.56 4.62 2.99
N LEU A 202 11.09 3.38 2.81
CA LEU A 202 9.66 3.05 2.66
C LEU A 202 8.88 3.56 3.89
N MET A 203 9.33 3.19 5.10
CA MET A 203 8.62 3.46 6.36
C MET A 203 8.78 4.90 6.88
N LYS A 204 9.58 5.75 6.23
CA LYS A 204 9.57 7.21 6.51
C LYS A 204 8.45 7.92 5.77
N ALA A 205 7.91 7.33 4.71
CA ALA A 205 6.89 7.95 3.88
C ALA A 205 5.46 7.77 4.42
N SER A 206 5.20 6.69 5.14
CA SER A 206 3.89 6.32 5.71
C SER A 206 3.69 6.73 7.17
N ARG A 207 4.42 7.73 7.66
CA ARG A 207 4.31 8.23 9.05
C ARG A 207 3.02 9.04 9.29
N GLY A 208 1.87 8.35 9.31
CA GLY A 208 0.55 8.99 9.41
C GLY A 208 -0.57 8.17 10.07
N LEU A 209 -0.31 6.96 10.60
CA LEU A 209 -1.38 5.98 10.88
C LEU A 209 -1.76 5.82 12.35
N ALA A 210 -2.67 6.67 12.84
CA ALA A 210 -3.29 6.50 14.16
C ALA A 210 -4.44 5.46 14.17
N PHE A 211 -4.13 4.19 13.88
CA PHE A 211 -5.11 3.11 14.08
C PHE A 211 -5.37 2.88 15.57
N ARG A 212 -6.50 3.38 16.08
CA ARG A 212 -7.15 2.82 17.27
C ARG A 212 -7.76 1.48 16.89
N LEU A 213 -7.23 0.39 17.45
CA LEU A 213 -7.83 -0.94 17.35
C LEU A 213 -9.21 -0.93 18.01
N ALA A 214 -10.27 -0.97 17.20
CA ALA A 214 -11.65 -1.00 17.65
C ALA A 214 -12.27 -2.40 17.44
N ASN A 215 -12.59 -3.04 18.56
CA ASN A 215 -13.42 -4.23 18.74
C ASN A 215 -12.81 -5.61 18.32
N PRO A 216 -12.73 -6.64 19.20
CA PRO A 216 -12.04 -7.91 18.90
C PRO A 216 -12.90 -9.03 18.27
N SER A 217 -14.19 -8.79 18.00
CA SER A 217 -15.21 -9.85 17.87
C SER A 217 -15.23 -10.66 16.55
N SER A 218 -14.14 -10.72 15.77
CA SER A 218 -14.13 -11.45 14.49
C SER A 218 -12.75 -12.00 14.08
N PHE A 219 -12.16 -12.86 14.91
CA PHE A 219 -11.00 -13.67 14.50
C PHE A 219 -11.16 -15.15 14.87
N TRP A 220 -10.93 -16.01 13.88
CA TRP A 220 -10.79 -17.46 14.07
C TRP A 220 -9.55 -17.78 14.91
N VAL A 221 -9.67 -18.73 15.82
CA VAL A 221 -8.59 -19.15 16.73
C VAL A 221 -7.55 -19.96 15.97
N ALA A 222 -6.28 -19.60 16.14
CA ALA A 222 -5.12 -20.40 15.75
C ALA A 222 -4.11 -20.42 16.92
N PRO A 223 -3.37 -21.51 17.14
CA PRO A 223 -2.58 -21.71 18.36
C PRO A 223 -1.33 -20.82 18.41
N ALA A 224 -0.85 -20.55 19.63
CA ALA A 224 0.38 -19.82 19.84
C ALA A 224 1.59 -20.59 19.31
N VAL A 225 2.39 -19.95 18.46
CA VAL A 225 3.69 -20.47 18.02
C VAL A 225 4.75 -20.01 19.03
N SER A 226 5.27 -20.93 19.83
CA SER A 226 6.48 -20.70 20.59
C SER A 226 7.69 -20.71 19.65
N VAL A 227 8.53 -19.68 19.75
CA VAL A 227 9.86 -19.67 19.12
C VAL A 227 10.83 -20.26 20.14
N PRO A 228 11.49 -21.40 19.87
CA PRO A 228 12.53 -21.92 20.74
C PRO A 228 13.76 -21.00 20.76
N SER A 229 14.49 -21.04 21.87
CA SER A 229 15.68 -20.24 22.20
C SER A 229 16.89 -20.53 21.33
#